data_AF-A0A6S6XKB9-F1
#
_entry.id   AF-A0A6S6XKB9-F1
#
_cell.length_a   1.000
_cell.length_b   1.000
_cell.length_c   1.000
_cell.angle_alpha   90.00
_cell.angle_beta   90.00
_cell.angle_gamma   90.00
#
_symmetry.space_group_name_H-M   'P 1'
#
loop_
_entity.id
_entity.type
_entity.pdbx_description
1 polymer ?
#
loop_
_entity_poly.entity_id
_entity_poly.type
_entity_poly.pdbx_seq_one_letter_code
_entity_poly.pdbx_strand_id
1 'polypeptide(L)'
;MDRKSLNRVFEYMLLNYPIDLDYFDKIDNMIWEYVLDRQKINVPKISEQILTLKAKFTDEIILNKSITPMAVMLQERISQLKLLLDRKQNKNDTDDLTKLCFACSFDTSWLEEETKKSQLKKEVKAFV
;
A
#
# COMPACT_ATOMS: atom_id res chain seq x y z
N MET A 1 11.75 14.06 -0.70
CA MET A 1 12.04 12.88 -1.53
C MET A 1 12.35 13.36 -2.94
N ASP A 2 13.52 13.01 -3.50
CA ASP A 2 13.76 13.31 -4.91
C ASP A 2 13.03 12.28 -5.79
N ARG A 3 12.65 12.71 -7.00
CA ARG A 3 11.87 11.89 -7.93
C ARG A 3 12.61 10.62 -8.37
N LYS A 4 13.94 10.59 -8.28
CA LYS A 4 14.77 9.45 -8.68
C LYS A 4 14.71 8.32 -7.64
N SER A 5 14.71 8.65 -6.35
CA SER A 5 14.61 7.65 -5.29
C SER A 5 13.28 6.93 -5.34
N LEU A 6 12.16 7.66 -5.54
CA LEU A 6 10.85 7.03 -5.68
C LEU A 6 10.78 6.11 -6.91
N ASN A 7 11.33 6.54 -8.05
CA ASN A 7 11.33 5.74 -9.27
C ASN A 7 12.11 4.42 -9.11
N ARG A 8 13.22 4.41 -8.37
CA ARG A 8 13.98 3.18 -8.10
C ARG A 8 13.22 2.16 -7.26
N VAL A 9 12.46 2.65 -6.28
CA VAL A 9 11.59 1.80 -5.45
C VAL A 9 10.53 1.14 -6.34
N PHE A 10 9.86 1.93 -7.16
CA PHE A 10 8.88 1.43 -8.12
C PHE A 10 9.49 0.41 -9.09
N GLU A 11 10.66 0.70 -9.68
CA GLU A 11 11.36 -0.23 -10.56
C GLU A 11 11.72 -1.55 -9.87
N TYR A 12 12.27 -1.49 -8.65
CA TYR A 12 12.59 -2.70 -7.88
C TYR A 12 11.34 -3.53 -7.60
N MET A 13 10.25 -2.89 -7.20
CA MET A 13 8.99 -3.56 -6.93
C MET A 13 8.45 -4.24 -8.19
N LEU A 14 8.45 -3.56 -9.34
CA LEU A 14 7.98 -4.13 -10.62
C LEU A 14 8.85 -5.28 -11.13
N LEU A 15 10.16 -5.23 -10.87
CA LEU A 15 11.09 -6.26 -11.31
C LEU A 15 11.04 -7.53 -10.44
N ASN A 16 10.69 -7.41 -9.17
CA ASN A 16 10.77 -8.51 -8.20
C ASN A 16 9.40 -9.03 -7.75
N TYR A 17 8.32 -8.27 -7.97
CA TYR A 17 6.96 -8.65 -7.62
C TYR A 17 6.02 -8.38 -8.80
N PRO A 18 5.14 -9.34 -9.18
CA PRO A 18 4.20 -9.16 -10.27
C PRO A 18 3.05 -8.24 -9.84
N ILE A 19 3.33 -6.95 -9.70
CA ILE A 19 2.37 -5.92 -9.30
C ILE A 19 1.48 -5.55 -10.49
N ASP A 20 0.20 -5.86 -10.37
CA ASP A 20 -0.85 -5.43 -11.29
C ASP A 20 -1.21 -3.96 -11.01
N LEU A 21 -0.44 -3.05 -11.59
CA LEU A 21 -0.62 -1.61 -11.41
C LEU A 21 -2.01 -1.14 -11.86
N ASP A 22 -2.51 -1.67 -12.99
CA ASP A 22 -3.83 -1.30 -13.51
C ASP A 22 -4.96 -1.66 -12.53
N TYR A 23 -4.81 -2.78 -11.82
CA TYR A 23 -5.75 -3.17 -10.77
C TYR A 23 -5.68 -2.23 -9.55
N PHE A 24 -4.49 -1.88 -9.09
CA PHE A 24 -4.32 -0.95 -7.96
C PHE A 24 -4.80 0.46 -8.32
N ASP A 25 -4.49 0.96 -9.52
CA ASP A 25 -4.94 2.27 -9.99
C ASP A 25 -6.47 2.36 -10.03
N LYS A 26 -7.17 1.28 -10.43
CA LYS A 26 -8.63 1.24 -10.38
C LYS A 26 -9.18 1.34 -8.96
N ILE A 27 -8.52 0.70 -7.99
CA ILE A 27 -8.91 0.76 -6.59
C ILE A 27 -8.66 2.15 -6.04
N ASP A 28 -7.50 2.73 -6.30
CA ASP A 28 -7.12 4.06 -5.83
C ASP A 28 -8.06 5.12 -6.40
N ASN A 29 -8.40 5.05 -7.69
CA ASN A 29 -9.39 5.93 -8.30
C ASN A 29 -10.77 5.78 -7.63
N MET A 30 -11.22 4.55 -7.35
CA MET A 30 -12.47 4.31 -6.64
C MET A 30 -12.44 4.89 -5.20
N ILE A 31 -11.32 4.75 -4.49
CA ILE A 31 -11.13 5.34 -3.16
C ILE A 31 -11.23 6.86 -3.24
N TRP A 32 -10.54 7.49 -4.20
CA TRP A 32 -10.59 8.93 -4.41
C TRP A 32 -11.99 9.44 -4.71
N GLU A 33 -12.73 8.75 -5.59
CA GLU A 33 -14.13 9.10 -5.90
C GLU A 33 -15.00 9.13 -4.63
N TYR A 34 -14.83 8.14 -3.74
CA TYR A 34 -15.59 8.05 -2.49
C TYR A 34 -15.13 9.02 -1.41
N VAL A 35 -13.84 9.38 -1.39
CA VAL A 35 -13.32 10.43 -0.52
C VAL A 35 -13.90 11.78 -0.92
N LEU A 36 -13.96 12.06 -2.23
CA LEU A 36 -14.50 13.31 -2.76
C LEU A 36 -16.03 13.39 -2.61
N ASP A 37 -16.73 12.27 -2.75
CA ASP A 37 -18.19 12.22 -2.60
C ASP A 37 -18.64 10.96 -1.84
N ARG A 38 -18.86 11.14 -0.53
CA ARG A 38 -19.32 10.08 0.38
C ARG A 38 -20.73 9.58 0.08
N GLN A 39 -21.53 10.30 -0.70
CA GLN A 39 -22.87 9.84 -1.07
C GLN A 39 -22.80 8.70 -2.10
N LYS A 40 -21.75 8.70 -2.95
CA LYS A 40 -21.49 7.65 -3.95
C LYS A 40 -20.98 6.33 -3.39
N ILE A 41 -20.68 6.27 -2.08
CA ILE A 41 -20.21 5.04 -1.44
C ILE A 41 -21.24 3.92 -1.63
N ASN A 42 -20.85 2.93 -2.44
CA ASN A 42 -21.59 1.71 -2.66
C ASN A 42 -21.07 0.62 -1.70
N VAL A 43 -21.81 0.40 -0.60
CA VAL A 43 -21.44 -0.53 0.47
C VAL A 43 -21.24 -1.98 -0.03
N PRO A 44 -22.16 -2.57 -0.82
CA PRO A 44 -21.93 -3.89 -1.42
C PRO A 44 -20.63 -3.98 -2.22
N LYS A 45 -20.39 -3.00 -3.11
CA LYS A 45 -19.20 -2.99 -3.98
C LYS A 45 -17.90 -2.90 -3.18
N ILE A 46 -17.85 -2.04 -2.15
CA ILE A 46 -16.69 -1.94 -1.25
C ILE A 46 -16.47 -3.26 -0.50
N SER A 47 -17.53 -3.86 0.03
CA SER A 47 -17.43 -5.11 0.77
C SER A 47 -16.88 -6.26 -0.10
N GLU A 48 -17.37 -6.37 -1.34
CA GLU A 48 -16.88 -7.32 -2.33
C GLU A 48 -15.39 -7.09 -2.63
N GLN A 49 -15.01 -5.84 -2.89
CA GLN A 49 -13.61 -5.47 -3.16
C GLN A 49 -12.68 -5.82 -1.98
N ILE A 50 -13.11 -5.58 -0.74
CA ILE A 50 -12.35 -5.97 0.46
C ILE A 50 -12.15 -7.49 0.51
N LEU A 51 -13.18 -8.29 0.18
CA LEU A 51 -13.07 -9.75 0.16
C LEU A 51 -12.07 -10.22 -0.90
N THR A 52 -12.14 -9.66 -2.12
CA THR A 52 -11.19 -9.96 -3.20
C THR A 52 -9.75 -9.64 -2.80
N LEU A 53 -9.53 -8.47 -2.19
CA LEU A 53 -8.19 -8.08 -1.74
C LEU A 53 -7.68 -8.95 -0.59
N LYS A 54 -8.55 -9.35 0.34
CA LYS A 54 -8.18 -10.28 1.41
C LYS A 54 -7.78 -11.64 0.87
N ALA A 55 -8.48 -12.16 -0.13
CA ALA A 55 -8.11 -13.41 -0.78
C ALA A 55 -6.70 -13.30 -1.39
N LYS A 56 -6.44 -12.25 -2.17
CA LYS A 56 -5.10 -11.97 -2.74
C LYS A 56 -4.03 -11.81 -1.66
N PHE A 57 -4.34 -11.15 -0.55
CA PHE A 57 -3.40 -10.97 0.57
C PHE A 57 -3.06 -12.32 1.21
N THR A 58 -4.06 -13.16 1.45
CA THR A 58 -3.85 -14.51 2.00
C THR A 58 -3.02 -15.37 1.05
N ASP A 59 -3.32 -15.34 -0.25
CA ASP A 59 -2.54 -16.08 -1.27
C ASP A 59 -1.08 -15.62 -1.29
N GLU A 60 -0.84 -14.30 -1.26
CA GLU A 60 0.50 -13.71 -1.24
C GLU A 60 1.32 -14.19 -0.02
N ILE A 61 0.72 -14.20 1.17
CA ILE A 61 1.36 -14.68 2.39
C ILE A 61 1.63 -16.19 2.32
N ILE A 62 0.70 -16.99 1.80
CA ILE A 62 0.87 -18.46 1.70
C ILE A 62 1.99 -18.81 0.71
N LEU A 63 2.01 -18.16 -0.45
CA LEU A 63 2.99 -18.43 -1.50
C LEU A 63 4.41 -17.99 -1.10
N ASN A 64 4.54 -16.80 -0.52
CA ASN A 64 5.85 -16.22 -0.21
C ASN A 64 6.34 -16.48 1.22
N LYS A 65 5.46 -17.00 2.10
CA LYS A 65 5.75 -17.29 3.52
C LYS A 65 6.39 -16.13 4.28
N SER A 66 6.10 -14.91 3.85
CA SER A 66 6.70 -13.67 4.36
C SER A 66 5.79 -12.49 4.02
N ILE A 67 5.97 -11.37 4.73
CA ILE A 67 5.32 -10.11 4.38
C ILE A 67 6.13 -9.46 3.25
N THR A 68 5.55 -9.47 2.04
CA THR A 68 6.14 -8.86 0.85
C THR A 68 5.63 -7.41 0.68
N PRO A 69 6.30 -6.58 -0.14
CA PRO A 69 5.78 -5.28 -0.54
C PRO A 69 4.36 -5.36 -1.13
N MET A 70 4.07 -6.40 -1.91
CA MET A 70 2.72 -6.66 -2.41
C MET A 70 1.72 -6.89 -1.26
N ALA A 71 2.07 -7.70 -0.26
CA ALA A 71 1.22 -7.92 0.91
C ALA A 71 0.95 -6.61 1.67
N VAL A 72 1.96 -5.73 1.79
CA VAL A 72 1.81 -4.40 2.40
C VAL A 72 0.85 -3.53 1.58
N MET A 73 1.01 -3.45 0.26
CA MET A 73 0.12 -2.68 -0.62
C MET A 73 -1.34 -3.18 -0.54
N LEU A 74 -1.55 -4.50 -0.54
CA LEU A 74 -2.87 -5.10 -0.39
C LEU A 74 -3.49 -4.73 0.97
N GLN A 75 -2.72 -4.85 2.06
CA GLN A 75 -3.18 -4.49 3.40
C GLN A 75 -3.54 -3.00 3.52
N GLU A 76 -2.78 -2.12 2.89
CA GLU A 76 -3.06 -0.69 2.84
C GLU A 76 -4.43 -0.41 2.20
N ARG A 77 -4.69 -0.95 1.00
CA ARG A 77 -5.97 -0.75 0.29
C ARG A 77 -7.14 -1.38 1.04
N ILE A 78 -6.94 -2.55 1.66
CA ILE A 78 -7.96 -3.16 2.55
C ILE A 78 -8.32 -2.20 3.68
N SER A 79 -7.32 -1.61 4.35
CA SER A 79 -7.54 -0.66 5.45
C SER A 79 -8.23 0.62 4.98
N GLN A 80 -7.82 1.18 3.83
CA GLN A 80 -8.46 2.37 3.25
C GLN A 80 -9.94 2.11 2.89
N LEU A 81 -10.26 0.95 2.29
CA LEU A 81 -11.63 0.61 1.92
C LEU A 81 -12.51 0.34 3.14
N LYS A 82 -11.98 -0.31 4.17
CA LYS A 82 -12.71 -0.49 5.43
C LYS A 82 -12.97 0.83 6.15
N LEU A 83 -11.98 1.74 6.16
CA LEU A 83 -12.14 3.09 6.70
C LEU A 83 -13.33 3.81 6.04
N LEU A 84 -13.46 3.72 4.71
CA LEU A 84 -14.59 4.29 3.98
C LEU A 84 -15.92 3.62 4.36
N LEU A 85 -15.91 2.29 4.48
CA LEU A 85 -17.08 1.50 4.86
C LEU A 85 -17.57 1.83 6.27
N ASP A 86 -16.68 1.83 7.25
CA ASP A 86 -17.00 2.09 8.66
C ASP A 86 -17.48 3.52 8.86
N ARG A 87 -16.86 4.50 8.19
CA ARG A 87 -17.34 5.89 8.19
C ARG A 87 -18.73 6.03 7.58
N LYS A 88 -19.03 5.31 6.50
CA LYS A 88 -20.38 5.31 5.90
C LYS A 88 -21.41 4.69 6.83
N GLN A 89 -21.02 3.70 7.62
CA GLN A 89 -21.87 2.98 8.57
C GLN A 89 -21.89 3.60 9.97
N ASN A 90 -21.23 4.74 10.18
CA ASN A 90 -21.05 5.39 11.49
C ASN A 90 -20.47 4.45 12.56
N LYS A 91 -19.51 3.61 12.17
CA LYS A 91 -18.77 2.71 13.05
C LYS A 91 -17.46 3.33 13.52
N ASN A 92 -16.90 2.79 14.60
CA ASN A 92 -15.56 3.14 15.07
C ASN A 92 -14.52 2.66 14.05
N ASP A 93 -13.65 3.56 13.60
CA ASP A 93 -12.66 3.32 12.54
C ASP A 93 -11.19 3.31 13.05
N THR A 94 -10.99 3.30 14.37
CA THR A 94 -9.66 3.41 15.02
C THR A 94 -8.71 2.25 14.65
N ASP A 95 -9.23 1.02 14.57
CA ASP A 95 -8.42 -0.16 14.22
C ASP A 95 -7.90 -0.09 12.78
N ASP A 96 -8.75 0.32 11.83
CA ASP A 96 -8.34 0.43 10.43
C ASP A 96 -7.44 1.64 10.18
N LEU A 97 -7.64 2.76 10.91
CA LEU A 97 -6.67 3.87 10.94
C LEU A 97 -5.31 3.40 11.44
N THR A 98 -5.27 2.60 12.50
CA THR A 98 -4.02 2.08 13.08
C THR A 98 -3.29 1.19 12.06
N LYS A 99 -4.01 0.27 11.41
CA LYS A 99 -3.45 -0.60 10.37
C LYS A 99 -2.93 0.19 9.17
N LEU A 100 -3.65 1.24 8.77
CA LEU A 100 -3.20 2.13 7.71
C LEU A 100 -1.91 2.87 8.10
N CYS A 101 -1.84 3.42 9.31
CA CYS A 101 -0.63 4.05 9.82
C CYS A 101 0.57 3.09 9.81
N PHE A 102 0.37 1.82 10.22
CA PHE A 102 1.42 0.81 10.16
C PHE A 102 1.87 0.52 8.72
N ALA A 103 0.94 0.33 7.79
CA ALA A 103 1.28 0.11 6.38
C ALA A 103 2.09 1.28 5.80
N CYS A 104 1.63 2.51 5.99
CA CYS A 104 2.32 3.71 5.50
C CYS A 104 3.67 3.95 6.22
N SER A 105 3.83 3.50 7.47
CA SER A 105 5.11 3.61 8.19
C SER A 105 6.18 2.64 7.71
N PHE A 106 5.77 1.54 7.07
CA PHE A 106 6.69 0.61 6.44
C PHE A 106 7.35 1.25 5.21
N ASP A 107 6.56 1.97 4.41
CA ASP A 107 7.06 2.75 3.27
C ASP A 107 8.11 3.77 3.73
N THR A 108 7.86 4.49 4.82
CA THR A 108 8.81 5.50 5.32
C THR A 108 10.10 4.88 5.88
N SER A 109 9.99 3.79 6.64
CA SER A 109 11.15 3.14 7.30
C SER A 109 12.09 2.52 6.27
N TRP A 110 11.53 1.85 5.25
CA TRP A 110 12.30 1.23 4.20
C TRP A 110 12.97 2.28 3.28
N LEU A 111 12.30 3.41 3.03
CA LEU A 111 12.89 4.56 2.34
C LEU A 111 14.10 5.16 3.10
N GLU A 112 14.02 5.28 4.43
CA GLU A 112 15.13 5.76 5.25
C GLU A 112 16.36 4.84 5.14
N GLU A 113 16.13 3.53 5.13
CA GLU A 113 17.19 2.52 5.07
C GLU A 113 17.91 2.51 3.71
N GLU A 114 17.19 2.64 2.60
CA GLU A 114 17.80 2.76 1.26
C GLU A 114 18.51 4.10 1.05
N THR A 115 18.00 5.18 1.65
CA THR A 115 18.68 6.49 1.62
C THR A 115 20.05 6.41 2.32
N LYS A 116 20.10 5.76 3.49
CA LYS A 116 21.36 5.50 4.22
C LYS A 116 22.33 4.65 3.40
N LYS A 117 21.88 3.55 2.78
CA LYS A 117 22.72 2.70 1.91
C LYS A 117 23.28 3.46 0.70
N SER A 118 22.49 4.35 0.08
CA SER A 118 22.97 5.20 -1.02
C SER A 118 24.00 6.23 -0.59
N GLN A 119 23.88 6.81 0.60
CA GLN A 119 24.86 7.73 1.17
C GLN A 119 26.19 7.00 1.46
N LEU A 120 26.14 5.85 2.13
CA LEU A 120 27.30 4.99 2.38
C LEU A 120 28.03 4.60 1.09
N LYS A 121 27.31 4.23 0.03
CA LYS A 121 27.94 3.91 -1.28
C LYS A 121 28.62 5.11 -1.94
N LYS A 122 28.11 6.33 -1.75
CA LYS A 122 28.73 7.56 -2.27
C LYS A 122 29.99 7.91 -1.49
N GLU A 123 29.96 7.78 -0.17
CA GLU A 123 31.12 8.01 0.68
C GLU A 123 32.24 7.02 0.36
N VAL A 124 31.94 5.72 0.27
CA VAL A 124 32.95 4.70 -0.11
C VAL A 124 33.57 4.98 -1.49
N LYS A 125 32.79 5.48 -2.46
CA LYS A 125 33.33 5.90 -3.77
C LYS A 125 34.16 7.19 -3.75
N ALA A 126 34.05 8.02 -2.72
CA ALA A 126 34.88 9.20 -2.56
C ALA A 126 36.22 8.87 -1.88
N PHE A 127 36.33 7.70 -1.25
CA PHE A 127 37.52 7.21 -0.55
C PHE A 127 38.31 6.14 -1.34
N VAL A 128 37.86 5.75 -2.53
CA VAL A 128 38.55 4.85 -3.48
C VAL A 128 38.84 5.61 -4.77
#